data_AF-A0A651DTK9-F1
#
_entry.id   AF-A0A651DTK9-F1
#
_cell.length_a   1.000
_cell.length_b   1.000
_cell.length_c   1.000
_cell.angle_alpha   90.00
_cell.angle_beta   90.00
_cell.angle_gamma   90.00
#
_symmetry.space_group_name_H-M   'P 1'
#
loop_
_entity.id
_entity.type
_entity.pdbx_description
1 polymer ?
#
loop_
_entity_poly.entity_id
_entity_poly.type
_entity_poly.pdbx_seq_one_letter_code
_entity_poly.pdbx_strand_id
1 'polypeptide(L)'
;MADPQHLAQLQAGPSVWNQWRQDHPRIPIDLSHASLRRQDLSSIDLSEANLAHADLRGAILRQANLRHANLCYANGRDAQLQQASLEGAIAWESDFRGASLRDGSLVNADFRDTNFSEADLIATDASHAYLSGVNLEGAYAIGTLFRGANLRWANLQEANLKQANLTNAYLRWGNCYGTNFYQSILAYADVSEGNFAEANLAHSNLQGIQALGTNFHRAKLTAACIEHWQINSDTCFDQGVCDYIFLQEGDRFPQRGQLSGLAFENLMQRTLATVKLSFSHGLNWYAFAQAIRRTDTQNPEAQISIQDISHTIYQGVSVLLRTAPQADHDKVYHDFMISYGRALSLSGAVQNRPRSSKPYDKPAQFLGHVLAVSKHLSCSHIQHGTPRRSPPDLP
;
A
#
# COMPACT_ATOMS: atom_id res chain seq x y z
N MET A 1 24.48 -32.62 1.45
CA MET A 1 25.82 -32.52 2.08
C MET A 1 26.73 -32.03 0.99
N ALA A 2 27.50 -30.97 1.23
CA ALA A 2 28.26 -30.25 0.23
C ALA A 2 29.23 -31.16 -0.52
N ASP A 3 29.48 -30.83 -1.79
CA ASP A 3 30.48 -31.51 -2.59
C ASP A 3 31.88 -31.23 -2.01
N PRO A 4 32.66 -32.28 -1.66
CA PRO A 4 34.00 -32.11 -1.11
C PRO A 4 34.97 -31.37 -2.03
N GLN A 5 34.83 -31.50 -3.35
CA GLN A 5 35.66 -30.80 -4.32
C GLN A 5 35.33 -29.31 -4.34
N HIS A 6 34.04 -28.94 -4.31
CA HIS A 6 33.64 -27.54 -4.20
C HIS A 6 34.13 -26.92 -2.89
N LEU A 7 34.03 -27.64 -1.77
CA LEU A 7 34.57 -27.17 -0.49
C LEU A 7 36.09 -26.96 -0.54
N ALA A 8 36.84 -27.87 -1.17
CA ALA A 8 38.28 -27.72 -1.31
C ALA A 8 38.68 -26.50 -2.16
N GLN A 9 37.95 -26.24 -3.26
CA GLN A 9 38.15 -25.03 -4.06
C GLN A 9 37.82 -23.76 -3.26
N LEU A 10 36.73 -23.79 -2.48
CA LEU A 10 36.31 -22.67 -1.65
C LEU A 10 37.34 -22.35 -0.56
N GLN A 11 37.89 -23.39 0.08
CA GLN A 11 38.92 -23.27 1.13
C GLN A 11 40.24 -22.70 0.62
N ALA A 12 40.51 -22.78 -0.69
CA ALA A 12 41.66 -22.12 -1.30
C ALA A 12 41.50 -20.59 -1.40
N GLY A 13 40.31 -20.06 -1.09
CA GLY A 13 40.01 -18.64 -0.96
C GLY A 13 39.24 -18.04 -2.15
N PRO A 14 38.64 -16.85 -1.98
CA PRO A 14 37.74 -16.25 -2.98
C PRO A 14 38.36 -16.05 -4.36
N SER A 15 39.65 -15.69 -4.44
CA SER A 15 40.33 -15.49 -5.73
C SER A 15 40.45 -16.79 -6.53
N VAL A 16 40.82 -17.89 -5.87
CA VAL A 16 40.96 -19.21 -6.50
C VAL A 16 39.58 -19.73 -6.91
N TRP A 17 38.59 -19.61 -6.01
CA TRP A 17 37.21 -19.95 -6.29
C TRP A 17 36.65 -19.20 -7.51
N ASN A 18 36.82 -17.88 -7.55
CA ASN A 18 36.31 -17.05 -8.63
C ASN A 18 36.96 -17.40 -9.98
N GLN A 19 38.27 -17.68 -10.00
CA GLN A 19 38.94 -18.16 -11.21
C GLN A 19 38.39 -19.51 -11.65
N TRP A 20 38.24 -20.45 -10.72
CA TRP A 20 37.68 -21.77 -10.99
C TRP A 20 36.23 -21.67 -11.52
N ARG A 21 35.39 -20.78 -10.98
CA ARG A 21 34.04 -20.51 -11.49
C ARG A 21 34.04 -20.00 -12.94
N GLN A 22 34.99 -19.12 -13.29
CA GLN A 22 35.14 -18.61 -14.65
C GLN A 22 35.55 -19.71 -15.64
N ASP A 23 36.43 -20.61 -15.22
CA ASP A 23 36.89 -21.73 -16.05
C ASP A 23 35.82 -22.83 -16.17
N HIS A 24 34.88 -22.89 -15.22
CA HIS A 24 33.85 -23.93 -15.11
C HIS A 24 32.42 -23.37 -14.97
N PRO A 25 31.92 -22.55 -15.91
CA PRO A 25 30.66 -21.82 -15.75
C PRO A 25 29.41 -22.70 -15.74
N ARG A 26 29.51 -23.94 -16.23
CA ARG A 26 28.38 -24.89 -16.35
C ARG A 26 28.31 -25.90 -15.21
N ILE A 27 29.26 -25.91 -14.29
CA ILE A 27 29.25 -26.84 -13.17
C ILE A 27 28.24 -26.33 -12.13
N PRO A 28 27.20 -27.12 -11.79
CA PRO A 28 26.30 -26.78 -10.69
C PRO A 28 27.05 -26.83 -9.37
N ILE A 29 26.92 -25.77 -8.57
CA ILE A 29 27.65 -25.65 -7.30
C ILE A 29 26.80 -26.18 -6.15
N ASP A 30 27.31 -27.19 -5.44
CA ASP A 30 26.71 -27.72 -4.21
C ASP A 30 27.59 -27.46 -2.99
N LEU A 31 27.13 -26.53 -2.16
CA LEU A 31 27.66 -26.15 -0.85
C LEU A 31 26.61 -26.38 0.26
N SER A 32 25.63 -27.26 0.02
CA SER A 32 24.56 -27.54 0.98
C SER A 32 25.11 -28.11 2.30
N HIS A 33 24.61 -27.65 3.44
CA HIS A 33 25.13 -28.02 4.77
C HIS A 33 26.61 -27.67 5.01
N ALA A 34 27.26 -26.87 4.16
CA ALA A 34 28.64 -26.44 4.38
C ALA A 34 28.75 -25.60 5.65
N SER A 35 29.85 -25.75 6.39
CA SER A 35 30.20 -24.83 7.48
C SER A 35 31.16 -23.76 6.95
N LEU A 36 30.63 -22.55 6.79
CA LEU A 36 31.33 -21.37 6.29
C LEU A 36 31.42 -20.27 7.36
N ARG A 37 31.22 -20.67 8.62
CA ARG A 37 31.18 -19.79 9.78
C ARG A 37 32.45 -18.94 9.87
N ARG A 38 32.27 -17.62 9.95
CA ARG A 38 33.36 -16.62 10.10
C ARG A 38 34.45 -16.68 9.02
N GLN A 39 34.19 -17.31 7.88
CA GLN A 39 35.12 -17.28 6.77
C GLN A 39 35.10 -15.92 6.07
N ASP A 40 36.25 -15.49 5.55
CA ASP A 40 36.32 -14.35 4.64
C ASP A 40 36.06 -14.82 3.21
N LEU A 41 34.87 -14.48 2.73
CA LEU A 41 34.33 -14.77 1.41
C LEU A 41 33.99 -13.45 0.69
N SER A 42 34.74 -12.38 0.97
CA SER A 42 34.54 -11.09 0.33
C SER A 42 34.72 -11.20 -1.19
N SER A 43 33.82 -10.54 -1.93
CA SER A 43 33.79 -10.50 -3.40
C SER A 43 33.69 -11.88 -4.08
N ILE A 44 33.26 -12.91 -3.35
CA ILE A 44 33.14 -14.26 -3.90
C ILE A 44 31.98 -14.37 -4.89
N ASP A 45 32.12 -15.21 -5.91
CA ASP A 45 31.07 -15.56 -6.86
C ASP A 45 30.39 -16.87 -6.50
N LEU A 46 29.34 -16.79 -5.68
CA LEU A 46 28.44 -17.89 -5.30
C LEU A 46 27.12 -17.83 -6.08
N SER A 47 27.10 -17.20 -7.25
CA SER A 47 25.90 -17.18 -8.11
C SER A 47 25.43 -18.59 -8.43
N GLU A 48 24.11 -18.79 -8.38
CA GLU A 48 23.42 -20.07 -8.64
C GLU A 48 23.83 -21.23 -7.71
N ALA A 49 24.62 -20.97 -6.66
CA ALA A 49 25.08 -22.01 -5.75
C ALA A 49 23.95 -22.54 -4.85
N ASN A 50 23.96 -23.85 -4.62
CA ASN A 50 23.14 -24.46 -3.58
C ASN A 50 23.84 -24.34 -2.22
N LEU A 51 23.37 -23.42 -1.38
CA LEU A 51 23.78 -23.16 0.00
C LEU A 51 22.70 -23.58 1.01
N ALA A 52 21.75 -24.44 0.60
CA ALA A 52 20.68 -24.87 1.49
C ALA A 52 21.26 -25.50 2.77
N HIS A 53 20.71 -25.13 3.93
CA HIS A 53 21.20 -25.54 5.26
C HIS A 53 22.65 -25.16 5.59
N ALA A 54 23.31 -24.28 4.82
CA ALA A 54 24.67 -23.86 5.12
C ALA A 54 24.74 -23.03 6.42
N ASP A 55 25.84 -23.17 7.15
CA ASP A 55 26.17 -22.37 8.33
C ASP A 55 27.08 -21.20 7.92
N LEU A 56 26.46 -20.03 7.72
CA LEU A 56 27.07 -18.77 7.32
C LEU A 56 27.28 -17.82 8.52
N ARG A 57 27.18 -18.31 9.76
CA ARG A 57 27.21 -17.44 10.96
C ARG A 57 28.46 -16.58 10.99
N GLY A 58 28.29 -15.26 11.01
CA GLY A 58 29.39 -14.30 11.02
C GLY A 58 30.31 -14.36 9.81
N ALA A 59 29.93 -15.03 8.72
CA ALA A 59 30.72 -15.05 7.48
C ALA A 59 30.84 -13.63 6.90
N ILE A 60 31.99 -13.33 6.30
CA ILE A 60 32.23 -12.04 5.63
C ILE A 60 31.96 -12.25 4.14
N LEU A 61 30.82 -11.75 3.66
CA LEU A 61 30.31 -11.86 2.29
C LEU A 61 30.16 -10.47 1.65
N ARG A 62 31.03 -9.54 2.03
CA ARG A 62 31.02 -8.17 1.50
C ARG A 62 31.18 -8.22 -0.02
N GLN A 63 30.32 -7.54 -0.75
CA GLN A 63 30.33 -7.52 -2.22
C GLN A 63 30.23 -8.91 -2.89
N ALA A 64 29.78 -9.94 -2.16
CA ALA A 64 29.60 -11.27 -2.73
C ALA A 64 28.48 -11.27 -3.78
N ASN A 65 28.67 -12.07 -4.83
CA ASN A 65 27.62 -12.37 -5.79
C ASN A 65 26.91 -13.67 -5.37
N LEU A 66 25.67 -13.55 -4.92
CA LEU A 66 24.77 -14.63 -4.48
C LEU A 66 23.50 -14.65 -5.35
N ARG A 67 23.55 -14.08 -6.56
CA ARG A 67 22.40 -14.02 -7.47
C ARG A 67 21.91 -15.43 -7.76
N HIS A 68 20.60 -15.63 -7.68
CA HIS A 68 19.95 -16.93 -7.89
C HIS A 68 20.45 -18.08 -6.99
N ALA A 69 21.19 -17.78 -5.91
CA ALA A 69 21.63 -18.81 -4.98
C ALA A 69 20.44 -19.38 -4.19
N ASN A 70 20.52 -20.66 -3.83
CA ASN A 70 19.58 -21.30 -2.92
C ASN A 70 20.14 -21.27 -1.49
N LEU A 71 19.58 -20.43 -0.63
CA LEU A 71 19.91 -20.22 0.78
C LEU A 71 18.82 -20.77 1.72
N CYS A 72 17.92 -21.64 1.24
CA CYS A 72 16.82 -22.15 2.05
C CYS A 72 17.35 -22.81 3.33
N TYR A 73 16.73 -22.48 4.47
CA TYR A 73 17.14 -22.98 5.79
C TYR A 73 18.60 -22.67 6.21
N ALA A 74 19.29 -21.76 5.50
CA ALA A 74 20.64 -21.37 5.88
C ALA A 74 20.64 -20.56 7.19
N ASN A 75 21.75 -20.65 7.93
CA ASN A 75 21.97 -19.87 9.14
C ASN A 75 23.00 -18.77 8.86
N GLY A 76 22.53 -17.59 8.49
CA GLY A 76 23.32 -16.38 8.20
C GLY A 76 23.34 -15.37 9.35
N ARG A 77 23.14 -15.78 10.60
CA ARG A 77 23.19 -14.84 11.73
C ARG A 77 24.50 -14.08 11.77
N ASP A 78 24.42 -12.77 12.00
CA ASP A 78 25.57 -11.85 12.05
C ASP A 78 26.44 -11.84 10.77
N ALA A 79 25.96 -12.39 9.65
CA ALA A 79 26.71 -12.39 8.39
C ALA A 79 26.88 -10.96 7.86
N GLN A 80 28.05 -10.67 7.29
CA GLN A 80 28.39 -9.37 6.73
C GLN A 80 28.20 -9.40 5.21
N LEU A 81 27.03 -8.98 4.75
CA LEU A 81 26.56 -9.00 3.36
C LEU A 81 26.52 -7.60 2.74
N GLN A 82 27.34 -6.66 3.24
CA GLN A 82 27.31 -5.28 2.73
C GLN A 82 27.64 -5.27 1.24
N GLN A 83 26.83 -4.58 0.44
CA GLN A 83 26.96 -4.51 -1.02
C GLN A 83 26.88 -5.87 -1.73
N ALA A 84 26.43 -6.94 -1.07
CA ALA A 84 26.22 -8.23 -1.71
C ALA A 84 25.00 -8.18 -2.64
N SER A 85 25.05 -8.96 -3.72
CA SER A 85 23.92 -9.13 -4.63
C SER A 85 23.26 -10.48 -4.40
N LEU A 86 22.04 -10.49 -3.87
CA LEU A 86 21.18 -11.66 -3.69
C LEU A 86 19.97 -11.60 -4.64
N GLU A 87 20.11 -10.91 -5.79
CA GLU A 87 19.03 -10.77 -6.77
C GLU A 87 18.50 -12.15 -7.19
N GLY A 88 17.19 -12.36 -7.09
CA GLY A 88 16.53 -13.61 -7.45
C GLY A 88 16.97 -14.83 -6.62
N ALA A 89 17.69 -14.65 -5.51
CA ALA A 89 18.03 -15.73 -4.59
C ALA A 89 16.76 -16.28 -3.91
N ILE A 90 16.82 -17.53 -3.47
CA ILE A 90 15.72 -18.20 -2.76
C ILE A 90 16.23 -18.60 -1.38
N ALA A 91 15.63 -18.06 -0.33
CA ALA A 91 16.13 -18.13 1.04
C ALA A 91 15.02 -18.32 2.07
N TRP A 92 13.88 -18.91 1.68
CA TRP A 92 12.78 -19.11 2.62
C TRP A 92 13.17 -19.98 3.83
N GLU A 93 12.56 -19.69 4.97
CA GLU A 93 12.85 -20.31 6.28
C GLU A 93 14.32 -20.23 6.73
N SER A 94 15.07 -19.23 6.24
CA SER A 94 16.45 -18.96 6.69
C SER A 94 16.51 -18.03 7.91
N ASP A 95 17.69 -17.93 8.52
CA ASP A 95 17.92 -17.12 9.72
C ASP A 95 19.09 -16.15 9.52
N PHE A 96 18.78 -14.89 9.26
CA PHE A 96 19.69 -13.77 9.03
C PHE A 96 19.61 -12.70 10.13
N ARG A 97 19.29 -13.11 11.36
CA ARG A 97 19.26 -12.19 12.51
C ARG A 97 20.59 -11.47 12.70
N GLY A 98 20.54 -10.16 12.92
CA GLY A 98 21.72 -9.33 13.08
C GLY A 98 22.65 -9.26 11.85
N ALA A 99 22.28 -9.87 10.71
CA ALA A 99 23.05 -9.76 9.49
C ALA A 99 23.03 -8.31 8.97
N SER A 100 24.06 -7.94 8.20
CA SER A 100 24.16 -6.60 7.62
C SER A 100 24.18 -6.69 6.10
N LEU A 101 23.10 -6.25 5.47
CA LEU A 101 22.90 -6.20 4.01
C LEU A 101 22.95 -4.76 3.49
N ARG A 102 23.60 -3.86 4.22
CA ARG A 102 23.70 -2.43 3.87
C ARG A 102 24.17 -2.26 2.43
N ASP A 103 23.47 -1.41 1.67
CA ASP A 103 23.71 -1.15 0.24
C ASP A 103 23.68 -2.43 -0.66
N GLY A 104 23.12 -3.53 -0.17
CA GLY A 104 22.96 -4.78 -0.92
C GLY A 104 21.69 -4.82 -1.78
N SER A 105 21.52 -5.90 -2.54
CA SER A 105 20.33 -6.12 -3.39
C SER A 105 19.65 -7.45 -3.07
N LEU A 106 18.34 -7.37 -2.86
CA LEU A 106 17.37 -8.47 -2.69
C LEU A 106 16.31 -8.43 -3.81
N VAL A 107 16.59 -7.74 -4.92
CA VAL A 107 15.61 -7.52 -5.99
C VAL A 107 15.10 -8.87 -6.52
N ASN A 108 13.77 -9.02 -6.62
CA ASN A 108 13.09 -10.25 -7.03
C ASN A 108 13.43 -11.51 -6.20
N ALA A 109 14.09 -11.38 -5.05
CA ALA A 109 14.47 -12.51 -4.22
C ALA A 109 13.28 -13.04 -3.39
N ASP A 110 13.33 -14.32 -3.05
CA ASP A 110 12.31 -15.00 -2.25
C ASP A 110 12.82 -15.27 -0.84
N PHE A 111 12.36 -14.46 0.11
CA PHE A 111 12.74 -14.47 1.52
C PHE A 111 11.51 -14.69 2.41
N ARG A 112 10.50 -15.41 1.91
CA ARG A 112 9.31 -15.76 2.69
C ARG A 112 9.69 -16.47 3.98
N ASP A 113 9.03 -16.10 5.07
CA ASP A 113 9.22 -16.69 6.41
C ASP A 113 10.69 -16.65 6.90
N THR A 114 11.51 -15.74 6.36
CA THR A 114 12.90 -15.55 6.80
C THR A 114 12.95 -14.66 8.04
N ASN A 115 13.92 -14.94 8.93
CA ASN A 115 14.18 -14.08 10.08
C ASN A 115 15.31 -13.07 9.82
N PHE A 116 14.96 -11.80 9.69
CA PHE A 116 15.85 -10.64 9.62
C PHE A 116 15.74 -9.74 10.87
N SER A 117 15.31 -10.26 12.03
CA SER A 117 15.20 -9.44 13.23
C SER A 117 16.56 -8.82 13.58
N GLU A 118 16.54 -7.54 13.96
CA GLU A 118 17.73 -6.73 14.28
C GLU A 118 18.75 -6.57 13.13
N ALA A 119 18.42 -6.96 11.90
CA ALA A 119 19.33 -6.84 10.75
C ALA A 119 19.56 -5.37 10.34
N ASP A 120 20.74 -5.07 9.79
CA ASP A 120 21.05 -3.79 9.14
C ASP A 120 20.74 -3.90 7.64
N LEU A 121 19.64 -3.30 7.21
CA LEU A 121 19.13 -3.24 5.84
C LEU A 121 19.23 -1.82 5.24
N ILE A 122 20.07 -0.96 5.81
CA ILE A 122 20.16 0.44 5.40
C ILE A 122 20.50 0.53 3.90
N ALA A 123 19.69 1.28 3.17
CA ALA A 123 19.83 1.48 1.72
C ALA A 123 19.86 0.17 0.87
N THR A 124 19.39 -0.96 1.41
CA THR A 124 19.21 -2.19 0.63
C THR A 124 18.10 -2.01 -0.41
N ASP A 125 18.27 -2.57 -1.60
CA ASP A 125 17.21 -2.66 -2.60
C ASP A 125 16.46 -3.99 -2.49
N ALA A 126 15.27 -3.99 -1.91
CA ALA A 126 14.35 -5.12 -1.80
C ALA A 126 13.12 -4.95 -2.72
N SER A 127 13.27 -4.20 -3.82
CA SER A 127 12.19 -3.99 -4.78
C SER A 127 11.73 -5.32 -5.37
N HIS A 128 10.41 -5.51 -5.42
CA HIS A 128 9.75 -6.72 -5.93
C HIS A 128 10.13 -8.03 -5.20
N ALA A 129 10.75 -7.95 -4.02
CA ALA A 129 11.07 -9.13 -3.22
C ALA A 129 9.79 -9.80 -2.67
N TYR A 130 9.82 -11.12 -2.54
CA TYR A 130 8.80 -11.91 -1.88
C TYR A 130 9.17 -12.06 -0.40
N LEU A 131 8.53 -11.26 0.45
CA LEU A 131 8.82 -11.11 1.88
C LEU A 131 7.61 -11.46 2.76
N SER A 132 6.70 -12.31 2.26
CA SER A 132 5.52 -12.71 3.03
C SER A 132 5.96 -13.44 4.30
N GLY A 133 5.41 -13.08 5.46
CA GLY A 133 5.75 -13.68 6.75
C GLY A 133 7.17 -13.36 7.26
N VAL A 134 7.92 -12.47 6.60
CA VAL A 134 9.27 -12.10 7.03
C VAL A 134 9.25 -11.49 8.44
N ASN A 135 10.23 -11.84 9.27
CA ASN A 135 10.45 -11.15 10.54
C ASN A 135 11.51 -10.06 10.39
N LEU A 136 11.11 -8.81 10.50
CA LEU A 136 11.93 -7.59 10.48
C LEU A 136 11.88 -6.84 11.82
N GLU A 137 11.48 -7.51 12.91
CA GLU A 137 11.41 -6.91 14.24
C GLU A 137 12.73 -6.22 14.62
N GLY A 138 12.65 -4.95 15.02
CA GLY A 138 13.82 -4.15 15.39
C GLY A 138 14.85 -3.91 14.28
N ALA A 139 14.57 -4.26 13.02
CA ALA A 139 15.51 -4.09 11.92
C ALA A 139 15.78 -2.61 11.58
N TYR A 140 16.99 -2.31 11.12
CA TYR A 140 17.41 -0.99 10.66
C TYR A 140 17.25 -0.90 9.13
N ALA A 141 16.10 -0.45 8.66
CA ALA A 141 15.74 -0.38 7.23
C ALA A 141 15.61 1.08 6.73
N ILE A 142 16.56 1.93 7.13
CA ILE A 142 16.55 3.36 6.76
C ILE A 142 16.89 3.49 5.27
N GLY A 143 16.03 4.16 4.51
CA GLY A 143 16.23 4.38 3.07
C GLY A 143 16.11 3.10 2.22
N THR A 144 15.69 1.98 2.79
CA THR A 144 15.50 0.71 2.07
C THR A 144 14.40 0.85 1.01
N LEU A 145 14.59 0.21 -0.15
CA LEU A 145 13.62 0.21 -1.24
C LEU A 145 12.79 -1.08 -1.18
N PHE A 146 11.51 -0.98 -0.82
CA PHE A 146 10.52 -2.07 -0.83
C PHE A 146 9.46 -1.88 -1.93
N ARG A 147 9.83 -1.25 -3.05
CA ARG A 147 8.88 -0.93 -4.13
C ARG A 147 8.25 -2.21 -4.67
N GLY A 148 6.92 -2.29 -4.64
CA GLY A 148 6.19 -3.48 -5.10
C GLY A 148 6.52 -4.78 -4.36
N ALA A 149 7.18 -4.71 -3.20
CA ALA A 149 7.52 -5.89 -2.42
C ALA A 149 6.27 -6.50 -1.77
N ASN A 150 6.25 -7.83 -1.62
CA ASN A 150 5.18 -8.54 -0.94
C ASN A 150 5.56 -8.76 0.54
N LEU A 151 5.07 -7.89 1.42
CA LEU A 151 5.28 -7.89 2.87
C LEU A 151 4.03 -8.36 3.65
N ARG A 152 3.14 -9.14 3.02
CA ARG A 152 1.94 -9.66 3.71
C ARG A 152 2.36 -10.48 4.93
N TRP A 153 1.63 -10.35 6.04
CA TRP A 153 1.95 -11.05 7.29
C TRP A 153 3.33 -10.74 7.89
N ALA A 154 4.07 -9.76 7.37
CA ALA A 154 5.39 -9.44 7.88
C ALA A 154 5.32 -8.85 9.29
N ASN A 155 6.30 -9.17 10.12
CA ASN A 155 6.50 -8.54 11.42
C ASN A 155 7.54 -7.42 11.30
N LEU A 156 7.12 -6.16 11.34
CA LEU A 156 7.97 -4.97 11.31
C LEU A 156 7.98 -4.23 12.65
N GLN A 157 7.54 -4.88 13.74
CA GLN A 157 7.45 -4.27 15.06
C GLN A 157 8.76 -3.57 15.45
N GLU A 158 8.65 -2.32 15.88
CA GLU A 158 9.78 -1.47 16.32
C GLU A 158 10.90 -1.28 15.27
N ALA A 159 10.68 -1.69 14.02
CA ALA A 159 11.66 -1.51 12.96
C ALA A 159 11.81 -0.02 12.58
N ASN A 160 12.99 0.35 12.09
CA ASN A 160 13.28 1.71 11.67
C ASN A 160 13.28 1.82 10.13
N LEU A 161 12.13 2.20 9.56
CA LEU A 161 11.90 2.38 8.13
C LEU A 161 11.91 3.86 7.73
N LYS A 162 12.66 4.70 8.45
CA LYS A 162 12.81 6.13 8.12
C LYS A 162 13.26 6.27 6.67
N GLN A 163 12.60 7.14 5.90
CA GLN A 163 12.92 7.41 4.49
C GLN A 163 12.86 6.18 3.56
N ALA A 164 12.29 5.05 4.01
CA ALA A 164 12.11 3.88 3.16
C ALA A 164 11.08 4.16 2.06
N ASN A 165 11.21 3.44 0.94
CA ASN A 165 10.29 3.53 -0.18
C ASN A 165 9.48 2.24 -0.33
N LEU A 166 8.23 2.27 0.09
CA LEU A 166 7.25 1.18 0.01
C LEU A 166 6.17 1.46 -1.05
N THR A 167 6.47 2.22 -2.11
CA THR A 167 5.49 2.50 -3.17
C THR A 167 4.95 1.18 -3.77
N ASN A 168 3.63 1.05 -3.86
CA ASN A 168 2.94 -0.17 -4.33
C ASN A 168 3.25 -1.46 -3.53
N ALA A 169 3.77 -1.36 -2.30
CA ALA A 169 4.06 -2.54 -1.49
C ALA A 169 2.77 -3.17 -0.91
N TYR A 170 2.81 -4.47 -0.64
CA TYR A 170 1.68 -5.20 -0.04
C TYR A 170 1.98 -5.55 1.42
N LEU A 171 1.40 -4.84 2.38
CA LEU A 171 1.58 -5.03 3.82
C LEU A 171 0.33 -5.57 4.54
N ARG A 172 -0.65 -6.11 3.80
CA ARG A 172 -1.88 -6.63 4.39
C ARG A 172 -1.59 -7.65 5.50
N TRP A 173 -2.27 -7.52 6.64
CA TRP A 173 -2.06 -8.31 7.87
C TRP A 173 -0.67 -8.18 8.51
N GLY A 174 0.13 -7.19 8.11
CA GLY A 174 1.45 -6.94 8.70
C GLY A 174 1.36 -6.33 10.10
N ASN A 175 2.32 -6.67 10.96
CA ASN A 175 2.49 -6.05 12.27
C ASN A 175 3.52 -4.92 12.19
N CYS A 176 3.06 -3.67 12.19
CA CYS A 176 3.87 -2.46 12.17
C CYS A 176 3.79 -1.67 13.49
N TYR A 177 3.57 -2.37 14.62
CA TYR A 177 3.50 -1.72 15.92
C TYR A 177 4.79 -0.96 16.25
N GLY A 178 4.67 0.32 16.58
CA GLY A 178 5.82 1.17 16.95
C GLY A 178 6.84 1.41 15.82
N THR A 179 6.56 0.97 14.59
CA THR A 179 7.50 1.11 13.46
C THR A 179 7.72 2.58 13.11
N ASN A 180 8.96 2.96 12.83
CA ASN A 180 9.30 4.31 12.44
C ASN A 180 9.27 4.49 10.91
N PHE A 181 8.20 5.09 10.39
CA PHE A 181 8.01 5.45 8.98
C PHE A 181 8.26 6.94 8.71
N TYR A 182 9.04 7.63 9.54
CA TYR A 182 9.29 9.06 9.36
C TYR A 182 9.85 9.35 7.96
N GLN A 183 9.21 10.26 7.22
CA GLN A 183 9.59 10.63 5.83
C GLN A 183 9.64 9.46 4.83
N SER A 184 8.98 8.33 5.11
CA SER A 184 8.88 7.24 4.13
C SER A 184 7.86 7.56 3.02
N ILE A 185 7.89 6.76 1.96
CA ILE A 185 6.92 6.81 0.87
C ILE A 185 6.16 5.48 0.87
N LEU A 186 4.87 5.48 1.20
CA LEU A 186 3.98 4.31 1.09
C LEU A 186 2.92 4.51 0.01
N ALA A 187 3.14 5.42 -0.95
CA ALA A 187 2.14 5.73 -1.96
C ALA A 187 1.61 4.47 -2.66
N TYR A 188 0.28 4.32 -2.68
CA TYR A 188 -0.44 3.18 -3.27
C TYR A 188 -0.15 1.80 -2.65
N ALA A 189 0.41 1.76 -1.44
CA ALA A 189 0.57 0.51 -0.70
C ALA A 189 -0.78 -0.02 -0.18
N ASP A 190 -0.89 -1.34 -0.07
CA ASP A 190 -2.00 -2.00 0.65
C ASP A 190 -1.57 -2.33 2.06
N VAL A 191 -2.06 -1.57 3.04
CA VAL A 191 -1.81 -1.75 4.48
C VAL A 191 -3.01 -2.33 5.21
N SER A 192 -4.03 -2.79 4.49
CA SER A 192 -5.31 -3.26 5.04
C SER A 192 -5.12 -4.34 6.11
N GLU A 193 -5.99 -4.38 7.13
CA GLU A 193 -5.93 -5.33 8.24
C GLU A 193 -4.58 -5.34 8.99
N GLY A 194 -3.75 -4.31 8.79
CA GLY A 194 -2.45 -4.16 9.39
C GLY A 194 -2.53 -3.49 10.76
N ASN A 195 -1.54 -3.78 11.61
CA ASN A 195 -1.38 -3.11 12.89
C ASN A 195 -0.33 -1.99 12.79
N PHE A 196 -0.77 -0.73 12.66
CA PHE A 196 0.09 0.46 12.65
C PHE A 196 0.02 1.23 13.98
N ALA A 197 -0.42 0.57 15.06
CA ALA A 197 -0.51 1.22 16.34
C ALA A 197 0.85 1.74 16.82
N GLU A 198 0.88 2.95 17.36
CA GLU A 198 2.10 3.67 17.79
C GLU A 198 3.15 3.93 16.68
N ALA A 199 2.84 3.62 15.41
CA ALA A 199 3.75 3.86 14.30
C ALA A 199 3.99 5.37 14.10
N ASN A 200 5.22 5.73 13.75
CA ASN A 200 5.58 7.10 13.41
C ASN A 200 5.49 7.32 11.90
N LEU A 201 4.35 7.78 11.42
CA LEU A 201 4.08 8.10 10.00
C LEU A 201 4.28 9.59 9.68
N ALA A 202 4.90 10.36 10.57
CA ALA A 202 5.03 11.79 10.36
C ALA A 202 5.86 12.11 9.10
N HIS A 203 5.42 13.11 8.34
CA HIS A 203 6.02 13.54 7.07
C HIS A 203 6.07 12.46 5.96
N SER A 204 5.35 11.36 6.11
CA SER A 204 5.31 10.31 5.10
C SER A 204 4.36 10.64 3.95
N ASN A 205 4.65 10.13 2.76
CA ASN A 205 3.73 10.15 1.64
C ASN A 205 2.86 8.90 1.69
N LEU A 206 1.58 9.05 2.06
CA LEU A 206 0.59 7.99 2.17
C LEU A 206 -0.47 8.12 1.06
N GLN A 207 -0.18 8.80 -0.04
CA GLN A 207 -1.14 9.00 -1.12
C GLN A 207 -1.68 7.65 -1.64
N GLY A 208 -3.00 7.53 -1.74
CA GLY A 208 -3.66 6.41 -2.41
C GLY A 208 -3.54 5.07 -1.71
N ILE A 209 -3.17 5.03 -0.41
CA ILE A 209 -3.09 3.75 0.30
C ILE A 209 -4.47 3.08 0.44
N GLN A 210 -4.45 1.76 0.49
CA GLN A 210 -5.57 0.95 0.96
C GLN A 210 -5.33 0.62 2.43
N ALA A 211 -6.17 1.15 3.31
CA ALA A 211 -6.04 1.00 4.76
C ALA A 211 -7.35 0.50 5.39
N LEU A 212 -8.05 -0.40 4.70
CA LEU A 212 -9.28 -1.02 5.17
C LEU A 212 -8.99 -1.84 6.44
N GLY A 213 -9.78 -1.69 7.51
CA GLY A 213 -9.57 -2.40 8.78
C GLY A 213 -8.20 -2.16 9.43
N THR A 214 -7.50 -1.08 9.07
CA THR A 214 -6.14 -0.83 9.58
C THR A 214 -6.19 -0.14 10.94
N ASN A 215 -5.36 -0.61 11.87
CA ASN A 215 -5.26 -0.03 13.20
C ASN A 215 -4.19 1.07 13.24
N PHE A 216 -4.59 2.34 13.32
CA PHE A 216 -3.69 3.49 13.55
C PHE A 216 -3.77 4.03 14.99
N HIS A 217 -4.15 3.21 15.97
CA HIS A 217 -4.19 3.59 17.38
C HIS A 217 -2.89 4.28 17.82
N ARG A 218 -2.96 5.52 18.33
CA ARG A 218 -1.80 6.30 18.77
C ARG A 218 -0.71 6.51 17.69
N ALA A 219 -1.02 6.31 16.42
CA ALA A 219 -0.08 6.60 15.33
C ALA A 219 0.17 8.10 15.20
N LYS A 220 1.39 8.46 14.78
CA LYS A 220 1.78 9.86 14.52
C LYS A 220 1.62 10.17 13.04
N LEU A 221 0.70 11.05 12.69
CA LEU A 221 0.36 11.37 11.29
C LEU A 221 0.65 12.83 10.91
N THR A 222 1.28 13.59 11.81
CA THR A 222 1.62 15.00 11.55
C THR A 222 2.43 15.13 10.27
N ALA A 223 1.99 16.04 9.40
CA ALA A 223 2.57 16.33 8.09
C ALA A 223 2.52 15.17 7.07
N ALA A 224 1.74 14.11 7.32
CA ALA A 224 1.54 13.05 6.34
C ALA A 224 0.63 13.51 5.18
N CYS A 225 0.90 13.03 3.97
CA CYS A 225 0.00 13.22 2.83
C CYS A 225 -1.03 12.09 2.80
N ILE A 226 -2.32 12.42 2.94
CA ILE A 226 -3.42 11.45 2.99
C ILE A 226 -4.37 11.52 1.79
N GLU A 227 -3.88 12.11 0.69
CA GLU A 227 -4.62 12.22 -0.57
C GLU A 227 -5.10 10.82 -1.04
N HIS A 228 -6.37 10.71 -1.43
CA HIS A 228 -6.95 9.47 -2.00
C HIS A 228 -6.90 8.21 -1.12
N TRP A 229 -6.88 8.35 0.20
CA TRP A 229 -6.99 7.21 1.10
C TRP A 229 -8.25 6.39 0.89
N GLN A 230 -8.10 5.07 0.94
CA GLN A 230 -9.21 4.12 0.98
C GLN A 230 -9.28 3.51 2.38
N ILE A 231 -10.34 3.85 3.11
CA ILE A 231 -10.58 3.46 4.50
C ILE A 231 -12.04 3.06 4.66
N ASN A 232 -12.35 2.28 5.69
CA ASN A 232 -13.71 1.82 6.02
C ASN A 232 -13.99 1.96 7.53
N SER A 233 -15.22 1.62 7.95
CA SER A 233 -15.68 1.72 9.34
C SER A 233 -14.81 0.94 10.35
N ASP A 234 -14.07 -0.08 9.91
CA ASP A 234 -13.15 -0.86 10.74
C ASP A 234 -11.77 -0.20 10.91
N THR A 235 -11.49 0.88 10.19
CA THR A 235 -10.21 1.60 10.28
C THR A 235 -10.16 2.46 11.55
N CYS A 236 -9.18 2.21 12.42
CA CYS A 236 -9.08 2.87 13.73
C CYS A 236 -8.08 4.02 13.73
N PHE A 237 -8.44 5.16 14.35
CA PHE A 237 -7.61 6.37 14.45
C PHE A 237 -7.51 6.94 15.87
N ASP A 238 -7.89 6.17 16.88
CA ASP A 238 -8.04 6.67 18.24
C ASP A 238 -6.71 7.09 18.88
N GLN A 239 -6.74 8.24 19.57
CA GLN A 239 -5.59 8.83 20.27
C GLN A 239 -4.39 9.13 19.34
N GLY A 240 -4.63 9.26 18.04
CA GLY A 240 -3.60 9.62 17.06
C GLY A 240 -3.02 11.01 17.34
N VAL A 241 -1.72 11.19 17.08
CA VAL A 241 -1.07 12.51 17.18
C VAL A 241 -0.95 13.11 15.79
N CYS A 242 -1.75 14.14 15.53
CA CYS A 242 -1.78 14.80 14.25
C CYS A 242 -2.05 16.29 14.41
N ASP A 243 -1.05 17.13 14.19
CA ASP A 243 -1.21 18.59 14.20
C ASP A 243 -1.75 19.13 12.86
N TYR A 244 -1.37 18.50 11.75
CA TYR A 244 -1.82 18.86 10.40
C TYR A 244 -1.48 17.72 9.43
N ILE A 245 -2.15 17.71 8.28
CA ILE A 245 -1.96 16.76 7.19
C ILE A 245 -1.90 17.50 5.85
N PHE A 246 -1.55 16.79 4.79
CA PHE A 246 -1.72 17.25 3.41
C PHE A 246 -2.83 16.45 2.73
N LEU A 247 -3.79 17.13 2.11
CA LEU A 247 -4.88 16.52 1.34
C LEU A 247 -4.57 16.37 -0.14
N GLN A 248 -3.59 17.15 -0.62
CA GLN A 248 -2.91 17.02 -1.91
C GLN A 248 -1.52 17.64 -1.77
N GLU A 249 -0.65 17.50 -2.78
CA GLU A 249 0.63 18.22 -2.81
C GLU A 249 0.44 19.75 -2.58
N GLY A 250 1.02 20.24 -1.48
CA GLY A 250 0.94 21.64 -1.07
C GLY A 250 -0.35 22.08 -0.36
N ASP A 251 -1.39 21.24 -0.28
CA ASP A 251 -2.66 21.57 0.40
C ASP A 251 -2.66 21.10 1.85
N ARG A 252 -2.10 21.94 2.73
CA ARG A 252 -2.05 21.70 4.18
C ARG A 252 -3.44 21.90 4.80
N PHE A 253 -3.88 20.95 5.61
CA PHE A 253 -5.07 21.05 6.45
C PHE A 253 -4.75 20.92 7.95
N PRO A 254 -5.23 21.84 8.81
CA PRO A 254 -5.86 23.11 8.43
C PRO A 254 -4.84 24.05 7.78
N GLN A 255 -5.30 24.97 6.93
CA GLN A 255 -4.42 25.92 6.25
C GLN A 255 -3.62 26.80 7.24
N ARG A 256 -4.18 27.07 8.43
CA ARG A 256 -3.51 27.73 9.55
C ARG A 256 -3.92 27.05 10.87
N GLY A 257 -3.04 27.08 11.88
CA GLY A 257 -3.26 26.43 13.17
C GLY A 257 -2.93 24.94 13.18
N GLN A 258 -3.42 24.24 14.21
CA GLN A 258 -3.22 22.81 14.44
C GLN A 258 -4.56 22.11 14.69
N LEU A 259 -4.65 20.84 14.29
CA LEU A 259 -5.68 19.91 14.75
C LEU A 259 -5.33 19.55 16.20
N SER A 260 -6.19 19.95 17.13
CA SER A 260 -5.98 19.72 18.57
C SER A 260 -7.05 18.79 19.14
N GLY A 261 -6.68 17.96 20.13
CA GLY A 261 -7.61 17.01 20.74
C GLY A 261 -8.19 16.05 19.71
N LEU A 262 -9.50 15.83 19.74
CA LEU A 262 -10.19 14.87 18.85
C LEU A 262 -10.44 15.40 17.42
N ALA A 263 -9.79 16.50 17.01
CA ALA A 263 -10.09 17.16 15.73
C ALA A 263 -9.75 16.28 14.51
N PHE A 264 -8.64 15.55 14.59
CA PHE A 264 -8.23 14.63 13.53
C PHE A 264 -9.15 13.43 13.45
N GLU A 265 -9.48 12.80 14.58
CA GLU A 265 -10.41 11.68 14.64
C GLU A 265 -11.79 12.08 14.10
N ASN A 266 -12.28 13.25 14.46
CA ASN A 266 -13.54 13.78 13.92
C ASN A 266 -13.48 14.06 12.41
N LEU A 267 -12.33 14.51 11.89
CA LEU A 267 -12.12 14.67 10.46
C LEU A 267 -12.20 13.31 9.76
N MET A 268 -11.50 12.30 10.28
CA MET A 268 -11.49 10.96 9.71
C MET A 268 -12.87 10.30 9.78
N GLN A 269 -13.58 10.44 10.91
CA GLN A 269 -14.95 9.94 11.07
C GLN A 269 -15.93 10.56 10.06
N ARG A 270 -15.74 11.83 9.68
CA ARG A 270 -16.54 12.46 8.62
C ARG A 270 -16.23 11.88 7.24
N THR A 271 -14.98 11.53 6.98
CA THR A 271 -14.56 10.85 5.73
C THR A 271 -15.12 9.44 5.67
N LEU A 272 -15.03 8.70 6.78
CA LEU A 272 -15.61 7.37 6.93
C LEU A 272 -17.12 7.38 6.73
N ALA A 273 -17.82 8.40 7.20
CA ALA A 273 -19.26 8.58 6.97
C ALA A 273 -19.64 8.87 5.51
N THR A 274 -18.83 8.51 4.51
CA THR A 274 -19.14 8.74 3.09
C THR A 274 -18.86 7.55 2.18
N VAL A 275 -19.77 7.29 1.24
CA VAL A 275 -19.63 6.32 0.15
C VAL A 275 -19.52 7.07 -1.17
N LYS A 276 -18.40 6.91 -1.89
CA LYS A 276 -18.21 7.54 -3.22
C LYS A 276 -18.69 6.62 -4.33
N LEU A 277 -19.66 7.10 -5.11
CA LEU A 277 -20.14 6.47 -6.34
C LEU A 277 -19.55 7.20 -7.56
N SER A 278 -19.07 6.44 -8.54
CA SER A 278 -18.43 7.00 -9.75
C SER A 278 -19.06 6.42 -11.02
N PHE A 279 -19.48 7.30 -11.94
CA PHE A 279 -20.20 6.94 -13.16
C PHE A 279 -19.51 7.54 -14.40
N SER A 280 -18.70 6.73 -15.08
CA SER A 280 -17.87 7.16 -16.22
C SER A 280 -18.64 7.47 -17.50
N HIS A 281 -19.84 6.91 -17.69
CA HIS A 281 -20.64 7.06 -18.91
C HIS A 281 -21.91 7.92 -18.70
N GLY A 282 -21.87 8.81 -17.70
CA GLY A 282 -23.02 9.57 -17.26
C GLY A 282 -23.95 8.77 -16.33
N LEU A 283 -24.86 9.49 -15.68
CA LEU A 283 -25.71 8.95 -14.62
C LEU A 283 -27.17 8.89 -15.07
N ASN A 284 -27.73 7.67 -15.20
CA ASN A 284 -29.18 7.51 -15.38
C ASN A 284 -29.90 7.84 -14.05
N TRP A 285 -30.50 9.02 -13.99
CA TRP A 285 -31.16 9.54 -12.79
C TRP A 285 -32.36 8.71 -12.32
N TYR A 286 -33.09 8.05 -13.22
CA TYR A 286 -34.20 7.19 -12.83
C TYR A 286 -33.68 5.92 -12.15
N ALA A 287 -32.70 5.25 -12.75
CA ALA A 287 -32.07 4.07 -12.17
C ALA A 287 -31.39 4.40 -10.85
N PHE A 288 -30.74 5.57 -10.76
CA PHE A 288 -30.11 6.08 -9.55
C PHE A 288 -31.12 6.27 -8.41
N ALA A 289 -32.24 6.97 -8.66
CA ALA A 289 -33.26 7.21 -7.64
C ALA A 289 -33.91 5.91 -7.15
N GLN A 290 -34.09 4.92 -8.03
CA GLN A 290 -34.57 3.60 -7.62
C GLN A 290 -33.52 2.83 -6.80
N ALA A 291 -32.24 2.94 -7.17
CA ALA A 291 -31.15 2.30 -6.46
C ALA A 291 -31.01 2.85 -5.05
N ILE A 292 -30.90 4.18 -4.88
CA ILE A 292 -30.82 4.83 -3.56
C ILE A 292 -31.95 4.36 -2.64
N ARG A 293 -33.21 4.39 -3.10
CA ARG A 293 -34.35 3.97 -2.28
C ARG A 293 -34.26 2.51 -1.83
N ARG A 294 -33.85 1.62 -2.73
CA ARG A 294 -33.68 0.20 -2.39
C ARG A 294 -32.53 0.00 -1.41
N THR A 295 -31.39 0.63 -1.67
CA THR A 295 -30.21 0.55 -0.79
C THR A 295 -30.52 1.08 0.61
N ASP A 296 -31.23 2.21 0.71
CA ASP A 296 -31.64 2.80 2.00
C ASP A 296 -32.63 1.89 2.74
N THR A 297 -33.54 1.24 2.02
CA THR A 297 -34.45 0.24 2.61
C THR A 297 -33.71 -1.02 3.09
N GLN A 298 -32.65 -1.42 2.38
CA GLN A 298 -31.83 -2.60 2.69
C GLN A 298 -30.79 -2.35 3.78
N ASN A 299 -30.46 -1.09 4.04
CA ASN A 299 -29.45 -0.65 5.01
C ASN A 299 -30.01 0.50 5.87
N PRO A 300 -31.11 0.29 6.63
CA PRO A 300 -31.76 1.34 7.41
C PRO A 300 -30.84 1.96 8.48
N GLU A 301 -29.87 1.20 8.98
CA GLU A 301 -28.81 1.64 9.89
C GLU A 301 -27.83 2.65 9.26
N ALA A 302 -27.72 2.64 7.93
CA ALA A 302 -26.75 3.44 7.21
C ALA A 302 -27.15 4.90 7.01
N GLN A 303 -28.42 5.26 7.24
CA GLN A 303 -28.93 6.64 7.15
C GLN A 303 -28.45 7.37 5.89
N ILE A 304 -28.71 6.76 4.72
CA ILE A 304 -28.09 7.18 3.46
C ILE A 304 -28.66 8.53 3.03
N SER A 305 -27.79 9.49 2.76
CA SER A 305 -28.15 10.79 2.20
C SER A 305 -27.17 11.21 1.11
N ILE A 306 -27.59 12.03 0.16
CA ILE A 306 -26.67 12.55 -0.86
C ILE A 306 -25.94 13.76 -0.27
N GLN A 307 -24.62 13.67 -0.15
CA GLN A 307 -23.78 14.75 0.34
C GLN A 307 -23.38 15.71 -0.78
N ASP A 308 -22.92 15.17 -1.91
CA ASP A 308 -22.45 15.97 -3.03
C ASP A 308 -22.65 15.26 -4.37
N ILE A 309 -22.79 16.04 -5.44
CA ILE A 309 -22.81 15.57 -6.82
C ILE A 309 -21.87 16.47 -7.63
N SER A 310 -20.76 15.89 -8.09
CA SER A 310 -19.76 16.62 -8.87
C SER A 310 -19.64 16.05 -10.28
N HIS A 311 -19.37 16.95 -11.23
CA HIS A 311 -19.02 16.61 -12.60
C HIS A 311 -17.53 16.78 -12.77
N THR A 312 -16.85 15.74 -13.24
CA THR A 312 -15.44 15.84 -13.63
C THR A 312 -15.34 15.76 -15.14
N ILE A 313 -14.51 16.61 -15.73
CA ILE A 313 -14.35 16.75 -17.19
C ILE A 313 -13.85 15.43 -17.83
N TYR A 314 -13.23 14.56 -17.04
CA TYR A 314 -12.59 13.32 -17.50
C TYR A 314 -13.17 12.01 -16.91
N GLN A 315 -13.89 12.03 -15.78
CA GLN A 315 -14.36 10.80 -15.09
C GLN A 315 -15.90 10.67 -14.99
N GLY A 316 -16.66 11.57 -15.61
CA GLY A 316 -18.12 11.54 -15.60
C GLY A 316 -18.73 12.13 -14.32
N VAL A 317 -19.81 11.53 -13.82
CA VAL A 317 -20.54 12.02 -12.63
C VAL A 317 -20.04 11.27 -11.40
N SER A 318 -19.65 11.99 -10.34
CA SER A 318 -19.40 11.41 -9.02
C SER A 318 -20.48 11.85 -8.04
N VAL A 319 -20.99 10.90 -7.26
CA VAL A 319 -21.95 11.16 -6.20
C VAL A 319 -21.36 10.69 -4.89
N LEU A 320 -21.25 11.61 -3.93
CA LEU A 320 -20.83 11.29 -2.57
C LEU A 320 -22.09 11.09 -1.73
N LEU A 321 -22.27 9.90 -1.20
CA LEU A 321 -23.32 9.62 -0.23
C LEU A 321 -22.74 9.82 1.16
N ARG A 322 -23.48 10.46 2.05
CA ARG A 322 -23.24 10.41 3.49
C ARG A 322 -23.99 9.24 4.08
N THR A 323 -23.32 8.52 4.96
CA THR A 323 -23.83 7.38 5.71
C THR A 323 -23.53 7.57 7.19
N ALA A 324 -24.15 6.76 8.04
CA ALA A 324 -23.72 6.66 9.44
C ALA A 324 -22.26 6.17 9.47
N PRO A 325 -21.39 6.74 10.34
CA PRO A 325 -19.97 6.36 10.41
C PRO A 325 -19.75 4.85 10.64
N GLN A 326 -20.64 4.22 11.41
CA GLN A 326 -20.63 2.79 11.74
C GLN A 326 -21.30 1.89 10.69
N ALA A 327 -21.81 2.44 9.60
CA ALA A 327 -22.46 1.65 8.55
C ALA A 327 -21.43 0.83 7.76
N ASP A 328 -21.84 -0.33 7.25
CA ASP A 328 -21.03 -1.11 6.31
C ASP A 328 -21.05 -0.44 4.93
N HIS A 329 -20.06 0.42 4.67
CA HIS A 329 -19.96 1.24 3.46
C HIS A 329 -19.76 0.41 2.19
N ASP A 330 -19.05 -0.71 2.28
CA ASP A 330 -18.83 -1.62 1.16
C ASP A 330 -20.12 -2.35 0.80
N LYS A 331 -20.88 -2.81 1.80
CA LYS A 331 -22.22 -3.37 1.58
C LYS A 331 -23.16 -2.32 0.99
N VAL A 332 -23.16 -1.08 1.50
CA VAL A 332 -23.97 0.01 0.95
C VAL A 332 -23.61 0.27 -0.52
N TYR A 333 -22.31 0.34 -0.84
CA TYR A 333 -21.84 0.48 -2.22
C TYR A 333 -22.29 -0.69 -3.09
N HIS A 334 -22.11 -1.92 -2.62
CA HIS A 334 -22.44 -3.14 -3.36
C HIS A 334 -23.94 -3.26 -3.62
N ASP A 335 -24.76 -3.09 -2.59
CA ASP A 335 -26.22 -3.10 -2.67
C ASP A 335 -26.73 -1.99 -3.61
N PHE A 336 -26.11 -0.81 -3.55
CA PHE A 336 -26.36 0.27 -4.49
C PHE A 336 -26.05 -0.16 -5.93
N MET A 337 -24.86 -0.69 -6.21
CA MET A 337 -24.47 -1.06 -7.57
C MET A 337 -25.34 -2.19 -8.15
N ILE A 338 -25.73 -3.18 -7.33
CA ILE A 338 -26.71 -4.21 -7.72
C ILE A 338 -28.06 -3.58 -8.04
N SER A 339 -28.57 -2.74 -7.15
CA SER A 339 -29.88 -2.10 -7.32
C SER A 339 -29.90 -1.18 -8.54
N TYR A 340 -28.80 -0.50 -8.80
CA TYR A 340 -28.60 0.35 -9.97
C TYR A 340 -28.59 -0.47 -11.26
N GLY A 341 -27.82 -1.56 -11.33
CA GLY A 341 -27.79 -2.45 -12.50
C GLY A 341 -29.17 -3.03 -12.83
N ARG A 342 -29.93 -3.46 -11.81
CA ARG A 342 -31.32 -3.93 -11.96
C ARG A 342 -32.26 -2.83 -12.45
N ALA A 343 -32.14 -1.62 -11.92
CA ALA A 343 -33.00 -0.52 -12.35
C ALA A 343 -32.66 -0.05 -13.78
N LEU A 344 -31.38 -0.12 -14.18
CA LEU A 344 -30.93 0.20 -15.52
C LEU A 344 -31.53 -0.77 -16.56
N SER A 345 -31.49 -2.07 -16.30
CA SER A 345 -32.06 -3.09 -17.20
C SER A 345 -33.58 -2.96 -17.36
N LEU A 346 -34.29 -2.64 -16.27
CA LEU A 346 -35.73 -2.36 -16.30
C LEU A 346 -36.05 -1.06 -17.05
N SER A 347 -35.21 -0.04 -16.95
CA SER A 347 -35.40 1.22 -17.69
C SER A 347 -35.21 1.06 -19.21
N GLY A 348 -34.33 0.15 -19.63
CA GLY A 348 -34.17 -0.24 -21.04
C GLY A 348 -35.38 -1.00 -21.59
N ALA A 349 -36.04 -1.82 -20.76
CA ALA A 349 -37.23 -2.59 -21.16
C ALA A 349 -38.48 -1.70 -21.37
N VAL A 350 -38.56 -0.54 -20.71
CA VAL A 350 -39.68 0.42 -20.86
C VAL A 350 -39.59 1.23 -22.17
N GLN A 351 -38.40 1.33 -22.80
CA GLN A 351 -38.22 2.05 -24.06
C GLN A 351 -38.71 1.29 -25.32
N ASN A 352 -39.12 0.02 -25.19
CA ASN A 352 -39.68 -0.79 -26.28
C ASN A 352 -41.22 -0.68 -26.44
N ARG A 353 -41.82 0.45 -26.04
CA ARG A 353 -43.19 0.82 -26.46
C ARG A 353 -43.14 1.98 -27.47
N PRO A 354 -44.02 2.01 -28.50
CA PRO A 354 -43.86 2.93 -29.62
C PRO A 354 -43.93 4.40 -29.18
N ARG A 355 -43.02 5.22 -29.72
CA ARG A 355 -42.77 6.63 -29.38
C ARG A 355 -43.99 7.53 -29.55
N SER A 356 -44.13 8.49 -28.64
CA SER A 356 -44.53 9.87 -28.98
C SER A 356 -43.48 10.86 -28.46
N SER A 357 -43.36 11.98 -29.17
CA SER A 357 -42.21 12.84 -29.30
C SER A 357 -41.97 13.82 -28.14
N LYS A 358 -40.72 13.88 -27.65
CA LYS A 358 -39.88 15.09 -27.40
C LYS A 358 -38.64 14.76 -26.54
N PRO A 359 -37.47 15.40 -26.78
CA PRO A 359 -36.32 15.31 -25.89
C PRO A 359 -36.59 16.19 -24.66
N TYR A 360 -36.68 15.60 -23.46
CA TYR A 360 -36.79 16.38 -22.23
C TYR A 360 -35.40 16.67 -21.67
N ASP A 361 -34.89 17.85 -22.02
CA ASP A 361 -34.18 18.71 -21.09
C ASP A 361 -35.18 19.17 -20.01
N LYS A 362 -34.94 18.82 -18.73
CA LYS A 362 -34.91 19.78 -17.59
C LYS A 362 -34.76 19.08 -16.22
N PRO A 363 -33.81 19.54 -15.37
CA PRO A 363 -33.61 19.07 -13.98
C PRO A 363 -34.69 19.48 -12.96
N ALA A 364 -35.60 20.40 -13.29
CA ALA A 364 -36.39 21.12 -12.28
C ALA A 364 -37.64 20.39 -11.75
N GLN A 365 -38.22 19.44 -12.50
CA GLN A 365 -39.46 18.75 -12.08
C GLN A 365 -39.20 17.48 -11.24
N PHE A 366 -37.98 16.92 -11.31
CA PHE A 366 -37.59 15.75 -10.51
C PHE A 366 -36.89 16.11 -9.19
N LEU A 367 -36.37 17.33 -9.08
CA LEU A 367 -35.84 17.88 -7.82
C LEU A 367 -36.89 17.85 -6.70
N GLY A 368 -38.18 18.08 -7.00
CA GLY A 368 -39.25 18.02 -5.99
C GLY A 368 -39.47 16.63 -5.38
N HIS A 369 -39.16 15.55 -6.09
CA HIS A 369 -39.28 14.17 -5.60
C HIS A 369 -38.00 13.65 -4.93
N VAL A 370 -36.83 14.22 -5.26
CA VAL A 370 -35.56 13.94 -4.57
C VAL A 370 -35.46 14.76 -3.27
N LEU A 371 -36.01 15.98 -3.24
CA LEU A 371 -36.06 16.85 -2.06
C LEU A 371 -36.99 16.33 -0.94
N ALA A 372 -37.91 15.42 -1.24
CA ALA A 372 -38.75 14.77 -0.22
C ALA A 372 -37.95 13.85 0.72
N VAL A 373 -36.72 13.46 0.33
CA VAL A 373 -35.81 12.61 1.12
C VAL A 373 -34.77 13.44 1.89
N SER A 374 -34.72 14.77 1.69
CA SER A 374 -33.75 15.66 2.37
C SER A 374 -34.47 16.79 3.12
N LYS A 375 -34.88 16.51 4.36
CA LYS A 375 -35.10 17.60 5.33
C LYS A 375 -33.72 18.16 5.68
N HIS A 376 -33.51 19.45 5.35
CA HIS A 376 -32.30 20.27 5.57
C HIS A 376 -31.30 20.34 4.41
N LEU A 377 -31.73 20.88 3.26
CA LEU A 377 -30.85 21.63 2.37
C LEU A 377 -31.11 23.13 2.60
N SER A 378 -30.23 23.80 3.34
CA SER A 378 -30.18 25.26 3.40
C SER A 378 -29.51 25.78 2.13
N CYS A 379 -30.31 26.39 1.25
CA CYS A 379 -29.87 27.07 0.05
C CYS A 379 -28.82 28.16 0.37
N SER A 380 -27.61 28.03 -0.17
CA SER A 380 -26.86 29.20 -0.62
C SER A 380 -25.88 28.79 -1.73
N HIS A 381 -25.88 29.59 -2.80
CA HIS A 381 -24.91 29.64 -3.92
C HIS A 381 -25.17 28.74 -5.14
N ILE A 382 -26.18 29.12 -5.93
CA ILE A 382 -26.15 28.94 -7.38
C ILE A 382 -25.87 30.31 -7.99
N GLN A 383 -24.62 30.59 -8.38
CA GLN A 383 -24.30 31.67 -9.31
C GLN A 383 -24.07 31.05 -10.70
N HIS A 384 -24.99 31.35 -11.62
CA HIS A 384 -24.86 31.01 -13.03
C HIS A 384 -23.77 31.89 -13.67
N GLY A 385 -22.64 31.30 -14.04
CA GLY A 385 -21.67 31.92 -14.94
C GLY A 385 -22.18 31.87 -16.38
N THR A 386 -22.36 33.05 -16.99
CA THR A 386 -22.56 33.19 -18.45
C THR A 386 -21.22 33.33 -19.16
N PRO A 387 -21.06 32.82 -20.40
CA PRO A 387 -19.78 32.83 -21.11
C PRO A 387 -19.54 34.18 -21.80
N ARG A 388 -18.38 34.82 -21.58
CA ARG A 388 -17.96 35.99 -22.35
C ARG A 388 -17.00 35.60 -23.48
N ARG A 389 -17.28 36.23 -24.62
CA ARG A 389 -16.70 36.07 -25.96
C ARG A 389 -15.22 36.46 -26.04
N SER A 390 -14.53 35.84 -26.99
CA SER A 390 -13.20 36.19 -27.52
C SER A 390 -13.13 37.65 -28.02
N PRO A 391 -11.98 38.34 -27.92
CA PRO A 391 -11.72 39.58 -28.64
C PRO A 391 -11.01 39.32 -29.99
N PRO A 392 -11.13 40.23 -30.98
CA PRO A 392 -10.43 40.16 -32.26
C PRO A 392 -9.05 40.84 -32.23
N ASP A 393 -8.23 40.49 -33.21
CA ASP A 393 -6.87 41.00 -33.48
C ASP A 393 -6.79 42.52 -33.73
N LEU A 394 -5.74 43.13 -33.14
CA LEU A 394 -4.77 44.15 -33.63
C LEU A 394 -5.27 45.45 -34.31
N PRO A 395 -4.49 46.55 -34.20
CA PRO A 395 -3.21 46.70 -34.92
C PRO A 395 -1.94 46.54 -34.08
#